data_AF-A0AAQ0R5X8-F1
#
_entry.id   AF-A0AAQ0R5X8-F1
#
_cell.length_a   1.000
_cell.length_b   1.000
_cell.length_c   1.000
_cell.angle_alpha   90.00
_cell.angle_beta   90.00
_cell.angle_gamma   90.00
#
_symmetry.space_group_name_H-M   'P 1'
#
loop_
_entity.id
_entity.type
_entity.pdbx_description
1 polymer ?
#
loop_
_entity_poly.entity_id
_entity_poly.type
_entity_poly.pdbx_seq_one_letter_code
_entity_poly.pdbx_strand_id
1 'polypeptide(L)'
;MMKRKKVILILTVSFSCLALFIGTLSFVGGNLGKYSIYYAQNLPHETGTNSVMTAVFKHLGDVYIPHNSLDNDGNKMLETEDKTIHYQAGGMFSPTMITVKSTKDGDVLLSLQSDSQFPYCIYDFTENTYYGFNRAETLVAEFIDSNTNVLSSHRVSALNTVNKLQNEMYGPIISHRKVPKINLQFIYNFVNEGKFK
;
A
#
# COMPACT_ATOMS: atom_id res chain seq x y z
N MET A 1 -6.63 -24.81 -51.91
CA MET A 1 -6.46 -23.39 -51.49
C MET A 1 -7.37 -22.97 -50.30
N MET A 2 -8.58 -23.53 -50.13
CA MET A 2 -9.50 -23.18 -49.02
C MET A 2 -9.01 -23.54 -47.59
N LYS A 3 -8.23 -24.62 -47.40
CA LYS A 3 -7.75 -25.03 -46.05
C LYS A 3 -6.78 -24.02 -45.42
N ARG A 4 -5.86 -23.43 -46.21
CA ARG A 4 -4.91 -22.41 -45.72
C ARG A 4 -5.62 -21.13 -45.27
N LYS A 5 -6.63 -20.67 -46.02
CA LYS A 5 -7.45 -19.50 -45.64
C LYS A 5 -8.21 -19.73 -44.33
N LYS A 6 -8.77 -20.93 -44.12
CA LYS A 6 -9.43 -21.31 -42.85
C LYS A 6 -8.45 -21.34 -41.67
N VAL A 7 -7.24 -21.89 -41.85
CA VAL A 7 -6.21 -21.91 -40.81
C VAL A 7 -5.74 -20.50 -40.45
N ILE A 8 -5.49 -19.65 -41.44
CA ILE A 8 -5.12 -18.24 -41.20
C ILE A 8 -6.23 -17.52 -40.43
N LEU A 9 -7.50 -17.68 -40.85
CA LEU A 9 -8.63 -17.08 -40.15
C LEU A 9 -8.70 -17.53 -38.69
N ILE A 10 -8.54 -18.82 -38.41
CA ILE A 10 -8.54 -19.36 -37.04
C ILE A 10 -7.39 -18.73 -36.23
N LEU A 11 -6.17 -18.69 -36.78
CA LEU A 11 -5.02 -18.09 -36.08
C LEU A 11 -5.25 -16.60 -35.79
N THR A 12 -5.77 -15.84 -36.76
CA THR A 12 -6.07 -14.42 -36.57
C THR A 12 -7.12 -14.22 -35.48
N VAL A 13 -8.23 -14.96 -35.51
CA VAL A 13 -9.29 -14.86 -34.51
C VAL A 13 -8.77 -15.26 -33.12
N SER A 14 -8.04 -16.37 -33.02
CA SER A 14 -7.44 -16.83 -31.76
C SER A 14 -6.46 -15.80 -31.18
N PHE A 15 -5.61 -15.20 -32.02
CA PHE A 15 -4.68 -14.16 -31.60
C PHE A 15 -5.42 -12.91 -31.12
N SER A 16 -6.47 -12.48 -31.83
CA SER A 16 -7.31 -11.36 -31.41
C SER A 16 -7.99 -11.61 -30.07
N CYS A 17 -8.55 -12.81 -29.85
CA CYS A 17 -9.13 -13.19 -28.56
C CYS A 17 -8.10 -13.16 -27.42
N LEU A 18 -6.89 -13.68 -27.67
CA LEU A 18 -5.82 -13.65 -26.68
C LEU A 18 -5.38 -12.22 -26.35
N ALA A 19 -5.22 -11.36 -27.35
CA ALA A 19 -4.88 -9.95 -27.15
C ALA A 19 -5.94 -9.21 -26.34
N LEU A 20 -7.24 -9.46 -26.62
CA LEU A 20 -8.35 -8.89 -25.84
C LEU A 20 -8.36 -9.40 -24.40
N PHE A 21 -8.09 -10.70 -24.20
CA PHE A 21 -8.02 -11.29 -22.87
C PHE A 21 -6.90 -10.68 -22.03
N ILE A 22 -5.68 -10.59 -22.59
CA ILE A 22 -4.53 -9.96 -21.92
C ILE A 22 -4.82 -8.48 -21.63
N GLY A 23 -5.35 -7.74 -22.62
CA GLY A 23 -5.71 -6.33 -22.43
C GLY A 23 -6.73 -6.13 -21.31
N THR A 24 -7.70 -7.03 -21.19
CA THR A 24 -8.69 -7.01 -20.10
C THR A 24 -8.04 -7.26 -18.74
N LEU A 25 -7.15 -8.25 -18.64
CA LEU A 25 -6.42 -8.53 -17.39
C LEU A 25 -5.54 -7.36 -16.97
N SER A 26 -4.79 -6.77 -17.91
CA SER A 26 -3.97 -5.58 -17.64
C SER A 26 -4.83 -4.39 -17.19
N PHE A 27 -5.98 -4.18 -17.82
CA PHE A 27 -6.94 -3.13 -17.43
C PHE A 27 -7.47 -3.36 -16.00
N VAL A 28 -7.92 -4.57 -15.69
CA VAL A 28 -8.43 -4.92 -14.36
C VAL A 28 -7.34 -4.73 -13.31
N GLY A 29 -6.15 -5.28 -13.52
CA GLY A 29 -5.03 -5.13 -12.60
C GLY A 29 -4.65 -3.67 -12.35
N GLY A 30 -4.48 -2.88 -13.42
CA GLY A 30 -4.15 -1.46 -13.32
C GLY A 30 -5.24 -0.63 -12.64
N ASN A 31 -6.52 -0.94 -12.88
CA ASN A 31 -7.63 -0.29 -12.19
C ASN A 31 -7.64 -0.64 -10.69
N LEU A 32 -7.51 -1.91 -10.34
CA LEU A 32 -7.48 -2.35 -8.95
C LEU A 32 -6.30 -1.75 -8.17
N GLY A 33 -5.11 -1.64 -8.78
CA GLY A 33 -3.95 -1.01 -8.14
C GLY A 33 -4.12 0.50 -7.96
N LYS A 34 -4.46 1.22 -9.04
CA LYS A 34 -4.63 2.68 -9.04
C LYS A 34 -5.71 3.19 -8.09
N TYR A 35 -6.80 2.43 -7.96
CA TYR A 35 -7.95 2.78 -7.11
C TYR A 35 -8.05 1.90 -5.86
N SER A 36 -6.98 1.20 -5.50
CA SER A 36 -6.92 0.27 -4.36
C SER A 36 -7.41 0.87 -3.05
N ILE A 37 -7.04 2.12 -2.74
CA ILE A 37 -7.46 2.83 -1.53
C ILE A 37 -8.97 3.04 -1.50
N TYR A 38 -9.57 3.42 -2.64
CA TYR A 38 -11.02 3.55 -2.74
C TYR A 38 -11.70 2.20 -2.46
N TYR A 39 -11.20 1.12 -3.04
CA TYR A 39 -11.78 -0.20 -2.82
C TYR A 39 -11.60 -0.71 -1.39
N ALA A 40 -10.43 -0.46 -0.79
CA ALA A 40 -10.11 -0.89 0.57
C ALA A 40 -11.03 -0.25 1.62
N GLN A 41 -11.33 1.03 1.48
CA GLN A 41 -12.27 1.73 2.39
C GLN A 41 -13.69 1.19 2.36
N ASN A 42 -14.09 0.58 1.24
CA ASN A 42 -15.42 -0.01 1.05
C ASN A 42 -15.40 -1.54 1.19
N LEU A 43 -14.26 -2.12 1.57
CA LEU A 43 -14.12 -3.56 1.81
C LEU A 43 -14.79 -3.89 3.16
N PRO A 44 -15.69 -4.88 3.25
CA PRO A 44 -16.15 -5.40 4.53
C PRO A 44 -14.96 -5.93 5.34
N HIS A 45 -14.82 -5.52 6.59
CA HIS A 45 -13.70 -5.90 7.44
C HIS A 45 -14.07 -5.89 8.94
N GLU A 46 -13.38 -6.68 9.74
CA GLU A 46 -13.54 -6.71 11.19
C GLU A 46 -12.94 -5.49 11.87
N THR A 47 -13.48 -5.16 13.05
CA THR A 47 -12.97 -4.05 13.88
C THR A 47 -11.53 -4.34 14.30
N GLY A 48 -10.64 -3.37 14.11
CA GLY A 48 -9.22 -3.50 14.45
C GLY A 48 -8.34 -4.07 13.32
N THR A 49 -8.91 -4.31 12.13
CA THR A 49 -8.14 -4.51 10.90
C THR A 49 -7.99 -3.20 10.13
N ASN A 50 -7.00 -3.10 9.24
CA ASN A 50 -6.77 -1.89 8.45
C ASN A 50 -6.49 -2.21 6.97
N SER A 51 -7.55 -2.48 6.21
CA SER A 51 -7.46 -2.75 4.77
C SER A 51 -6.82 -1.61 3.97
N VAL A 52 -6.94 -0.37 4.45
CA VAL A 52 -6.41 0.82 3.78
C VAL A 52 -4.89 0.86 3.86
N MET A 53 -4.29 0.48 5.01
CA MET A 53 -2.83 0.40 5.14
C MET A 53 -2.25 -0.59 4.13
N THR A 54 -2.83 -1.79 4.03
CA THR A 54 -2.41 -2.79 3.04
C THR A 54 -2.50 -2.24 1.62
N ALA A 55 -3.59 -1.53 1.29
CA ALA A 55 -3.79 -0.97 -0.04
C ALA A 55 -2.75 0.11 -0.37
N VAL A 56 -2.50 1.03 0.57
CA VAL A 56 -1.45 2.06 0.43
C VAL A 56 -0.10 1.40 0.22
N PHE A 57 0.30 0.49 1.11
CA PHE A 57 1.64 -0.09 1.10
C PHE A 57 1.86 -0.98 -0.13
N LYS A 58 0.92 -1.86 -0.44
CA LYS A 58 1.06 -2.80 -1.57
C LYS A 58 1.00 -2.12 -2.93
N HIS A 59 0.25 -1.03 -3.06
CA HIS A 59 0.03 -0.33 -4.33
C HIS A 59 0.67 1.06 -4.36
N LEU A 60 1.68 1.31 -3.53
CA LEU A 60 2.33 2.62 -3.42
C LEU A 60 2.86 3.16 -4.76
N GLY A 61 3.31 2.26 -5.65
CA GLY A 61 3.73 2.60 -7.02
C GLY A 61 2.59 3.07 -7.92
N ASP A 62 1.40 2.49 -7.75
CA ASP A 62 0.24 2.69 -8.63
C ASP A 62 -0.69 3.82 -8.19
N VAL A 63 -0.80 4.04 -6.88
CA VAL A 63 -1.72 5.03 -6.31
C VAL A 63 -1.28 6.45 -6.64
N TYR A 64 -2.27 7.34 -6.68
CA TYR A 64 -2.02 8.76 -6.85
C TYR A 64 -1.47 9.35 -5.55
N ILE A 65 -0.28 9.94 -5.64
CA ILE A 65 0.34 10.70 -4.55
C ILE A 65 0.20 12.19 -4.90
N PRO A 66 -0.46 13.00 -4.06
CA PRO A 66 -0.68 14.41 -4.35
C PRO A 66 0.61 15.21 -4.23
N HIS A 67 0.74 16.27 -5.06
CA HIS A 67 1.80 17.28 -4.99
C HIS A 67 3.22 16.70 -4.83
N ASN A 68 3.53 15.66 -5.60
CA ASN A 68 4.79 14.96 -5.43
C ASN A 68 5.93 15.57 -6.25
N SER A 69 7.04 15.88 -5.57
CA SER A 69 8.36 15.98 -6.19
C SER A 69 9.02 14.59 -6.23
N LEU A 70 10.17 14.49 -6.89
CA LEU A 70 10.98 13.28 -6.89
C LEU A 70 12.23 13.50 -6.05
N ASP A 71 12.64 12.52 -5.27
CA ASP A 71 13.94 12.54 -4.59
C ASP A 71 15.07 12.18 -5.56
N ASN A 72 16.30 12.23 -5.05
CA ASN A 72 17.49 11.94 -5.84
C ASN A 72 17.49 10.51 -6.43
N ASP A 73 16.73 9.60 -5.81
CA ASP A 73 16.57 8.21 -6.24
C ASP A 73 15.35 8.02 -7.16
N GLY A 74 14.63 9.10 -7.47
CA GLY A 74 13.43 9.08 -8.31
C GLY A 74 12.17 8.60 -7.59
N ASN A 75 12.19 8.46 -6.26
CA ASN A 75 11.00 8.13 -5.49
C ASN A 75 10.13 9.36 -5.31
N LYS A 76 8.82 9.13 -5.20
CA LYS A 76 7.86 10.21 -4.96
C LYS A 76 8.05 10.72 -3.54
N MET A 77 8.06 12.04 -3.35
CA MET A 77 8.02 12.64 -2.01
C MET A 77 6.96 13.71 -1.92
N LEU A 78 6.52 14.01 -0.69
CA LEU A 78 5.65 15.13 -0.38
C LEU A 78 6.35 15.99 0.68
N GLU A 79 6.58 17.26 0.36
CA GLU A 79 7.18 18.23 1.27
C GLU A 79 6.10 19.09 1.93
N THR A 80 6.16 19.21 3.24
CA THR A 80 5.44 20.19 4.05
C THR A 80 6.43 21.21 4.61
N GLU A 81 5.95 22.17 5.40
CA GLU A 81 6.81 23.16 6.05
C GLU A 81 7.82 22.51 7.01
N ASP A 82 7.40 21.49 7.75
CA ASP A 82 8.14 20.86 8.84
C ASP A 82 8.65 19.45 8.52
N LYS A 83 8.11 18.79 7.50
CA LYS A 83 8.39 17.37 7.22
C LYS A 83 8.45 17.08 5.72
N THR A 84 9.18 16.03 5.38
CA THR A 84 9.17 15.43 4.05
C THR A 84 8.78 13.96 4.18
N ILE A 85 7.78 13.54 3.42
CA ILE A 85 7.33 12.15 3.35
C ILE A 85 7.86 11.53 2.06
N HIS A 86 8.73 10.53 2.18
CA HIS A 86 9.26 9.75 1.07
C HIS A 86 8.44 8.49 0.87
N TYR A 87 8.05 8.22 -0.38
CA TYR A 87 7.27 7.06 -0.78
C TYR A 87 8.08 6.19 -1.73
N GLN A 88 8.73 5.18 -1.18
CA GLN A 88 9.51 4.19 -1.93
C GLN A 88 8.62 3.01 -2.28
N ALA A 89 8.22 2.90 -3.55
CA ALA A 89 7.53 1.73 -4.03
C ALA A 89 8.52 0.55 -4.10
N GLY A 90 8.15 -0.60 -3.53
CA GLY A 90 8.99 -1.78 -3.55
C GLY A 90 9.27 -2.29 -4.96
N GLY A 91 10.48 -2.79 -5.16
CA GLY A 91 10.96 -3.38 -6.41
C GLY A 91 11.56 -4.76 -6.18
N MET A 92 12.25 -5.29 -7.20
CA MET A 92 12.86 -6.62 -7.13
C MET A 92 13.88 -6.77 -5.98
N PHE A 93 14.54 -5.67 -5.59
CA PHE A 93 15.61 -5.67 -4.57
C PHE A 93 15.39 -4.67 -3.44
N SER A 94 14.33 -3.86 -3.50
CA SER A 94 14.07 -2.79 -2.53
C SER A 94 12.71 -3.02 -1.89
N PRO A 95 12.60 -3.00 -0.56
CA PRO A 95 11.30 -3.09 0.10
C PRO A 95 10.47 -1.85 -0.20
N THR A 96 9.14 -1.98 -0.12
CA THR A 96 8.29 -0.80 -0.02
C THR A 96 8.58 -0.12 1.32
N MET A 97 8.71 1.20 1.32
CA MET A 97 8.92 1.98 2.53
C MET A 97 8.19 3.33 2.43
N ILE A 98 7.63 3.78 3.55
CA ILE A 98 7.18 5.17 3.71
C ILE A 98 7.96 5.77 4.87
N THR A 99 8.68 6.85 4.61
CA THR A 99 9.57 7.46 5.60
C THR A 99 9.21 8.93 5.79
N VAL A 100 9.00 9.36 7.03
CA VAL A 100 8.79 10.77 7.37
C VAL A 100 10.07 11.32 7.95
N LYS A 101 10.56 12.43 7.39
CA LYS A 101 11.78 13.11 7.82
C LYS A 101 11.50 14.55 8.24
N SER A 102 12.25 15.08 9.19
CA SER A 102 12.25 16.52 9.53
C SER A 102 12.87 17.32 8.39
N THR A 103 12.22 18.42 7.96
CA THR A 103 12.81 19.33 6.95
C THR A 103 13.98 20.15 7.51
N LYS A 104 13.99 20.38 8.83
CA LYS A 104 15.01 21.21 9.49
C LYS A 104 16.36 20.52 9.57
N ASP A 105 16.34 19.27 10.02
CA ASP A 105 17.55 18.54 10.41
C ASP A 105 17.80 17.30 9.53
N GLY A 106 16.81 16.85 8.76
CA GLY A 106 16.88 15.65 7.92
C GLY A 106 16.66 14.33 8.65
N ASP A 107 16.46 14.39 9.98
CA ASP A 107 16.27 13.23 10.83
C ASP A 107 15.04 12.42 10.43
N VAL A 108 15.18 11.09 10.46
CA VAL A 108 14.04 10.18 10.27
C VAL A 108 13.18 10.20 11.53
N LEU A 109 11.92 10.57 11.38
CA LEU A 109 10.93 10.62 12.45
C LEU A 109 10.13 9.32 12.50
N LEU A 110 9.66 8.85 11.35
CA LEU A 110 8.82 7.66 11.22
C LEU A 110 9.27 6.81 10.03
N SER A 111 9.14 5.49 10.14
CA SER A 111 9.30 4.55 9.02
C SER A 111 8.23 3.46 9.07
N LEU A 112 7.51 3.27 7.97
CA LEU A 112 6.66 2.12 7.71
C LEU A 112 7.33 1.21 6.69
N GLN A 113 7.58 -0.03 7.06
CA GLN A 113 8.20 -1.05 6.21
C GLN A 113 7.73 -2.46 6.58
N SER A 114 8.24 -3.47 5.89
CA SER A 114 8.15 -4.88 6.31
C SER A 114 9.48 -5.33 6.91
N ASP A 115 9.47 -6.29 7.83
CA ASP A 115 10.70 -6.93 8.30
C ASP A 115 10.57 -8.46 8.46
N SER A 116 11.55 -9.08 9.12
CA SER A 116 11.59 -10.53 9.31
C SER A 116 10.53 -11.06 10.28
N GLN A 117 10.02 -10.21 11.19
CA GLN A 117 9.09 -10.59 12.25
C GLN A 117 7.65 -10.24 11.87
N PHE A 118 7.44 -9.09 11.23
CA PHE A 118 6.11 -8.58 10.93
C PHE A 118 5.98 -8.23 9.44
N PRO A 119 4.86 -8.61 8.80
CA PRO A 119 4.59 -8.21 7.41
C PRO A 119 4.55 -6.68 7.25
N TYR A 120 4.18 -5.96 8.31
CA TYR A 120 4.20 -4.51 8.36
C TYR A 120 4.62 -4.05 9.75
N CYS A 121 5.44 -3.01 9.80
CA CYS A 121 5.90 -2.41 11.04
C CYS A 121 6.08 -0.91 10.89
N ILE A 122 5.77 -0.19 11.98
CA ILE A 122 6.01 1.24 12.11
C ILE A 122 7.09 1.42 13.17
N TYR A 123 8.17 2.09 12.82
CA TYR A 123 9.15 2.59 13.76
C TYR A 123 8.92 4.07 13.98
N ASP A 124 8.69 4.46 15.22
CA ASP A 124 8.64 5.84 15.69
C ASP A 124 9.99 6.17 16.35
N PHE A 125 10.83 6.91 15.63
CA PHE A 125 12.16 7.28 16.10
C PHE A 125 12.12 8.38 17.16
N THR A 126 11.01 9.11 17.26
CA THR A 126 10.86 10.19 18.26
C THR A 126 10.61 9.62 19.65
N GLU A 127 9.82 8.55 19.72
CA GLU A 127 9.50 7.82 20.95
C GLU A 127 10.32 6.52 21.09
N ASN A 128 11.21 6.25 20.13
CA ASN A 128 12.01 5.02 20.07
C ASN A 128 11.15 3.76 20.23
N THR A 129 10.01 3.73 19.53
CA THR A 129 8.95 2.74 19.71
C THR A 129 8.64 2.03 18.40
N TYR A 130 8.42 0.73 18.49
CA TYR A 130 8.16 -0.17 17.39
C TYR A 130 6.76 -0.78 17.49
N TYR A 131 6.01 -0.74 16.39
CA TYR A 131 4.67 -1.30 16.28
C TYR A 131 4.62 -2.37 15.18
N GLY A 132 4.29 -3.60 15.54
CA GLY A 132 4.20 -4.73 14.61
C GLY A 132 2.75 -5.09 14.28
N PHE A 133 2.49 -5.35 13.00
CA PHE A 133 1.16 -5.68 12.48
C PHE A 133 1.15 -7.06 11.82
N ASN A 134 0.01 -7.76 11.89
CA ASN A 134 -0.19 -8.99 11.13
C ASN A 134 -0.64 -8.68 9.68
N ARG A 135 -0.95 -9.72 8.89
CA ARG A 135 -1.38 -9.55 7.49
C ARG A 135 -2.75 -8.88 7.30
N ALA A 136 -3.57 -8.84 8.36
CA ALA A 136 -4.84 -8.12 8.39
C ALA A 136 -4.65 -6.68 8.91
N GLU A 137 -3.40 -6.27 9.16
CA GLU A 137 -3.02 -4.97 9.71
C GLU A 137 -3.56 -4.72 11.11
N THR A 138 -3.84 -5.80 11.85
CA THR A 138 -4.13 -5.70 13.27
C THR A 138 -2.82 -5.53 14.02
N LEU A 139 -2.79 -4.53 14.91
CA LEU A 139 -1.67 -4.34 15.83
C LEU A 139 -1.54 -5.59 16.72
N VAL A 140 -0.39 -6.24 16.62
CA VAL A 140 -0.08 -7.47 17.38
C VAL A 140 1.05 -7.28 18.36
N ALA A 141 1.88 -6.25 18.19
CA ALA A 141 3.01 -6.01 19.07
C ALA A 141 3.37 -4.52 19.16
N GLU A 142 3.84 -4.12 20.33
CA GLU A 142 4.35 -2.79 20.65
C GLU A 142 5.54 -2.96 21.61
N PHE A 143 6.66 -2.30 21.32
CA PHE A 143 7.87 -2.38 22.13
C PHE A 143 8.63 -1.07 22.06
N ILE A 144 9.29 -0.69 23.14
CA ILE A 144 10.26 0.41 23.16
C ILE A 144 11.64 -0.18 22.89
N ASP A 145 12.37 0.35 21.91
CA ASP A 145 13.71 -0.08 21.51
C ASP A 145 14.77 0.39 22.52
N SER A 146 14.57 0.09 23.80
CA SER A 146 15.46 0.48 24.90
C SER A 146 16.24 -0.72 25.43
N ASN A 147 16.95 -1.46 24.57
CA ASN A 147 17.77 -2.64 24.96
C ASN A 147 17.06 -3.69 25.86
N THR A 148 15.74 -3.62 26.00
CA THR A 148 14.95 -4.45 26.90
C THR A 148 13.79 -5.00 26.08
N ASN A 149 13.86 -6.29 25.80
CA ASN A 149 12.84 -7.06 25.07
C ASN A 149 11.54 -7.15 25.88
N VAL A 150 10.81 -6.04 26.04
CA VAL A 150 9.53 -6.02 26.74
C VAL A 150 8.42 -5.95 25.69
N LEU A 151 7.84 -7.12 25.37
CA LEU A 151 6.57 -7.26 24.66
C LEU A 151 5.45 -6.75 25.59
N SER A 152 5.19 -5.44 25.59
CA SER A 152 4.06 -4.89 26.33
C SER A 152 2.80 -5.00 25.49
N SER A 153 2.00 -6.05 25.71
CA SER A 153 0.67 -6.11 25.11
C SER A 153 -0.29 -5.18 25.87
N HIS A 154 -0.60 -3.98 25.38
CA HIS A 154 -1.83 -3.27 25.79
C HIS A 154 -2.46 -2.42 24.68
N ARG A 155 -3.75 -2.71 24.41
CA ARG A 155 -4.36 -2.62 23.07
C ARG A 155 -5.22 -1.37 22.81
N VAL A 156 -5.22 -0.33 23.66
CA VAL A 156 -6.11 0.85 23.44
C VAL A 156 -5.35 2.17 23.29
N SER A 157 -4.35 2.47 24.13
CA SER A 157 -3.52 3.68 23.96
C SER A 157 -2.75 3.64 22.63
N ALA A 158 -2.17 2.48 22.31
CA ALA A 158 -1.40 2.27 21.10
C ALA A 158 -2.23 2.44 19.81
N LEU A 159 -3.54 2.11 19.82
CA LEU A 159 -4.37 2.23 18.63
C LEU A 159 -4.56 3.69 18.20
N ASN A 160 -4.78 4.61 19.14
CA ASN A 160 -4.90 6.04 18.82
C ASN A 160 -3.58 6.61 18.31
N THR A 161 -2.47 6.22 18.94
CA THR A 161 -1.12 6.60 18.50
C THR A 161 -0.85 6.09 17.09
N VAL A 162 -1.03 4.78 16.85
CA VAL A 162 -0.83 4.15 15.55
C VAL A 162 -1.70 4.81 14.48
N ASN A 163 -2.97 5.08 14.75
CA ASN A 163 -3.84 5.77 13.79
C ASN A 163 -3.31 7.16 13.43
N LYS A 164 -2.76 7.90 14.40
CA LYS A 164 -2.12 9.20 14.16
C LYS A 164 -0.87 9.05 13.31
N LEU A 165 0.01 8.10 13.64
CA LEU A 165 1.24 7.82 12.87
C LEU A 165 0.92 7.40 11.43
N GLN A 166 -0.05 6.52 11.26
CA GLN A 166 -0.56 6.09 9.96
C GLN A 166 -1.11 7.26 9.14
N ASN A 167 -1.90 8.14 9.75
CA ASN A 167 -2.40 9.34 9.10
C ASN A 167 -1.27 10.32 8.74
N GLU A 168 -0.23 10.42 9.56
CA GLU A 168 0.94 11.23 9.26
C GLU A 168 1.70 10.70 8.03
N MET A 169 1.88 9.39 7.94
CA MET A 169 2.62 8.77 6.84
C MET A 169 1.85 8.73 5.52
N TYR A 170 0.53 8.46 5.54
CA TYR A 170 -0.23 8.23 4.31
C TYR A 170 -1.63 8.85 4.26
N GLY A 171 -2.01 9.65 5.27
CA GLY A 171 -3.23 10.46 5.25
C GLY A 171 -3.36 11.39 4.03
N PRO A 172 -2.28 12.02 3.52
CA PRO A 172 -2.32 12.79 2.28
C PRO A 172 -2.77 11.95 1.06
N ILE A 173 -2.33 10.70 0.96
CA ILE A 173 -2.73 9.80 -0.13
C ILE A 173 -4.22 9.43 0.00
N ILE A 174 -4.69 9.15 1.22
CA ILE A 174 -6.09 8.81 1.48
C ILE A 174 -7.04 9.96 1.14
N SER A 175 -6.68 11.17 1.56
CA SER A 175 -7.49 12.37 1.33
C SER A 175 -7.60 12.75 -0.14
N HIS A 176 -6.59 12.45 -0.95
CA HIS A 176 -6.55 12.74 -2.40
C HIS A 176 -6.80 11.53 -3.28
N ARG A 177 -7.28 10.42 -2.71
CA ARG A 177 -7.54 9.19 -3.46
C ARG A 177 -8.45 9.45 -4.66
N LYS A 178 -8.19 8.73 -5.75
CA LYS A 178 -9.03 8.82 -6.95
C LYS A 178 -10.20 7.84 -6.84
N VAL A 179 -11.33 8.20 -7.44
CA VAL A 179 -12.51 7.33 -7.57
C VAL A 179 -12.48 6.65 -8.95
N PRO A 180 -12.70 5.33 -9.04
CA PRO A 180 -12.69 4.62 -10.31
C PRO A 180 -13.88 5.01 -11.19
N LYS A 181 -13.65 5.16 -12.50
CA LYS A 181 -14.74 5.31 -13.49
C LYS A 181 -15.48 4.00 -13.73
N ILE A 182 -14.75 2.89 -13.74
CA ILE A 182 -15.30 1.54 -13.80
C ILE A 182 -15.05 0.91 -12.44
N ASN A 183 -16.14 0.73 -11.69
CA ASN A 183 -16.09 0.21 -10.33
C ASN A 183 -15.90 -1.32 -10.35
N LEU A 184 -14.76 -1.78 -9.84
CA LEU A 184 -14.40 -3.19 -9.72
C LEU A 184 -14.42 -3.69 -8.26
N GLN A 185 -15.22 -3.05 -7.39
CA GLN A 185 -15.32 -3.39 -5.96
C GLN A 185 -15.59 -4.88 -5.74
N PHE A 186 -16.48 -5.48 -6.54
CA PHE A 186 -16.78 -6.91 -6.44
C PHE A 186 -15.53 -7.79 -6.62
N ILE A 187 -14.69 -7.48 -7.62
CA ILE A 187 -13.44 -8.21 -7.86
C ILE A 187 -12.46 -7.95 -6.72
N TYR A 188 -12.35 -6.70 -6.26
CA TYR A 188 -11.48 -6.35 -5.14
C TYR A 188 -11.87 -7.11 -3.86
N ASN A 189 -13.18 -7.16 -3.56
CA ASN A 189 -13.72 -7.90 -2.42
C ASN A 189 -13.42 -9.39 -2.55
N PHE A 190 -13.72 -9.99 -3.70
CA PHE A 190 -13.47 -11.41 -3.94
C PHE A 190 -12.01 -11.82 -3.64
N VAL A 191 -11.04 -10.94 -3.95
CA VAL A 191 -9.60 -11.22 -3.77
C VAL A 191 -9.11 -10.93 -2.33
N ASN A 192 -9.76 -10.03 -1.59
CA ASN A 192 -9.21 -9.49 -0.35
C ASN A 192 -10.07 -9.68 0.90
N GLU A 193 -11.38 -9.88 0.78
CA GLU A 193 -12.30 -9.91 1.92
C GLU A 193 -11.88 -10.94 2.97
N GLY A 194 -11.47 -12.15 2.54
CA GLY A 194 -11.01 -13.20 3.47
C GLY A 194 -9.75 -12.89 4.27
N LYS A 195 -9.02 -11.79 3.98
CA LYS A 195 -7.85 -11.37 4.76
C LYS A 195 -8.22 -10.50 5.96
N PHE A 196 -9.39 -9.88 5.93
CA PHE A 196 -9.84 -8.90 6.93
C PHE A 196 -11.14 -9.36 7.61
N LYS A 197 -11.47 -10.65 7.47
CA LYS A 197 -12.44 -11.38 8.28
C LYS A 197 -11.75 -12.06 9.45
#